data_AF-A0A238LL44-F1
#
_entry.id   AF-A0A238LL44-F1
#
_cell.length_a   1.000
_cell.length_b   1.000
_cell.length_c   1.000
_cell.angle_alpha   90.00
_cell.angle_beta   90.00
_cell.angle_gamma   90.00
#
_symmetry.space_group_name_H-M   'P 1'
#
loop_
_entity.id
_entity.type
_entity.pdbx_description
1 polymer ?
#
loop_
_entity_poly.entity_id
_entity_poly.type
_entity_poly.pdbx_seq_one_letter_code
_entity_poly.pdbx_strand_id
1 'polypeptide(L)'
;MMHHGFFTLLMTAAVASASGTAAQQSSTIDEQLAQNIDLRDARFGACFRLPICEVDGLRILAWHRHSDWEDWHAAFLHWDPIDGIGVLEGGQDDEIDYNERIIIEFPHQQNVYGIWLSDLFINEGKHYAANATANETQVIADSAEIAGFEFRLNGNVERRLSVSGNLDLPDFSFNQRVAPDVFSEGGDLRQRLVFRDGEILVLSASLNSRGDRQLLSTVPVTELDPEKQGLFAGQDGVEYDISALMSDGLEFMLEDDNHRNIDRINAILEDQTMLMQISSEARIARTTGSIPNGEVLASWDEPVAATSVMFHALAGTSNDFSIAGIMISGASQ
;
A
#
# COMPACT_ATOMS: atom_id res chain seq x y z
N MET A 1 3.38 -51.64 -30.68
CA MET A 1 4.00 -50.83 -29.61
C MET A 1 4.15 -49.41 -30.14
N MET A 2 3.24 -48.52 -29.76
CA MET A 2 3.36 -47.08 -30.04
C MET A 2 3.91 -46.41 -28.78
N HIS A 3 4.99 -45.65 -28.90
CA HIS A 3 5.46 -44.73 -27.86
C HIS A 3 4.82 -43.37 -28.11
N HIS A 4 4.04 -42.89 -27.13
CA HIS A 4 3.63 -41.50 -27.03
C HIS A 4 4.75 -40.71 -26.36
N GLY A 5 5.32 -39.75 -27.09
CA GLY A 5 6.16 -38.70 -26.52
C GLY A 5 5.26 -37.54 -26.06
N PHE A 6 5.20 -37.30 -24.76
CA PHE A 6 4.64 -36.08 -24.19
C PHE A 6 5.65 -34.94 -24.37
N PHE A 7 5.23 -33.87 -25.05
CA PHE A 7 5.96 -32.60 -25.12
C PHE A 7 5.45 -31.73 -23.96
N THR A 8 6.27 -31.55 -22.92
CA THR A 8 5.99 -30.60 -21.84
C THR A 8 6.53 -29.23 -22.27
N LEU A 9 5.62 -28.28 -22.49
CA LEU A 9 5.95 -26.88 -22.75
C LEU A 9 6.25 -26.21 -21.39
N LEU A 10 7.51 -25.91 -21.09
CA LEU A 10 7.85 -25.02 -19.97
C LEU A 10 7.58 -23.57 -20.39
N MET A 11 6.59 -22.93 -19.76
CA MET A 11 6.49 -21.47 -19.73
C MET A 11 7.45 -20.95 -18.65
N THR A 12 8.62 -20.46 -19.04
CA THR A 12 9.47 -19.64 -18.19
C THR A 12 8.98 -18.20 -18.23
N ALA A 13 8.36 -17.74 -17.14
CA ALA A 13 8.15 -16.31 -16.90
C ALA A 13 9.53 -15.68 -16.62
N ALA A 14 9.93 -14.72 -17.45
CA ALA A 14 11.14 -13.94 -17.21
C ALA A 14 10.82 -12.85 -16.18
N VAL A 15 11.40 -12.96 -14.99
CA VAL A 15 11.38 -11.89 -13.98
C VAL A 15 12.53 -10.95 -14.34
N ALA A 16 12.21 -9.75 -14.82
CA ALA A 16 13.20 -8.70 -14.99
C ALA A 16 13.42 -8.01 -13.63
N SER A 17 14.53 -8.31 -12.97
CA SER A 17 14.94 -7.61 -11.74
C SER A 17 15.51 -6.24 -12.11
N ALA A 18 14.80 -5.17 -11.80
CA ALA A 18 15.34 -3.82 -11.86
C ALA A 18 16.18 -3.54 -10.60
N SER A 19 17.49 -3.37 -10.76
CA SER A 19 18.38 -3.01 -9.65
C SER A 19 18.44 -1.49 -9.51
N GLY A 20 17.84 -0.93 -8.45
CA GLY A 20 17.85 0.51 -8.17
C GLY A 20 18.78 0.91 -7.03
N THR A 21 19.72 1.81 -7.30
CA THR A 21 20.57 2.50 -6.31
C THR A 21 19.78 3.57 -5.55
N ALA A 22 19.62 3.40 -4.24
CA ALA A 22 18.62 4.10 -3.41
C ALA A 22 18.93 5.56 -2.99
N ALA A 23 20.15 6.08 -3.14
CA ALA A 23 20.49 7.42 -2.61
C ALA A 23 20.25 8.60 -3.58
N GLN A 24 19.78 8.33 -4.80
CA GLN A 24 19.62 9.33 -5.87
C GLN A 24 18.18 9.41 -6.41
N GLN A 25 17.22 8.70 -5.79
CA GLN A 25 15.82 8.64 -6.26
C GLN A 25 14.90 9.69 -5.61
N SER A 26 15.11 10.13 -4.37
CA SER A 26 14.11 10.94 -3.64
C SER A 26 13.96 12.39 -4.10
N SER A 27 15.01 13.06 -4.58
CA SER A 27 14.84 14.39 -5.22
C SER A 27 14.23 14.30 -6.62
N THR A 28 14.14 13.09 -7.19
CA THR A 28 13.70 12.89 -8.57
C THR A 28 12.20 12.72 -8.70
N ILE A 29 11.49 12.28 -7.65
CA ILE A 29 10.02 12.16 -7.69
C ILE A 29 9.37 13.52 -7.94
N ASP A 30 9.73 14.55 -7.18
CA ASP A 30 9.11 15.88 -7.31
C ASP A 30 9.45 16.54 -8.65
N GLU A 31 10.67 16.37 -9.15
CA GLU A 31 11.09 16.88 -10.46
C GLU A 31 10.38 16.17 -11.61
N GLN A 32 10.23 14.84 -11.52
CA GLN A 32 9.58 14.04 -12.54
C GLN A 32 8.07 14.26 -12.55
N LEU A 33 7.42 14.33 -11.37
CA LEU A 33 5.98 14.51 -11.27
C LEU A 33 5.52 15.94 -11.57
N ALA A 34 6.40 16.94 -11.47
CA ALA A 34 6.09 18.33 -11.83
C ALA A 34 5.59 18.54 -13.28
N GLN A 35 5.90 17.62 -14.20
CA GLN A 35 5.44 17.65 -15.60
C GLN A 35 4.52 16.47 -15.95
N ASN A 36 4.09 15.72 -14.94
CA ASN A 36 3.33 14.48 -15.08
C ASN A 36 2.10 14.52 -14.16
N ILE A 37 1.47 13.39 -13.91
CA ILE A 37 0.33 13.31 -12.98
C ILE A 37 0.89 13.11 -11.57
N ASP A 38 0.94 14.19 -10.79
CA ASP A 38 1.23 14.14 -9.35
C ASP A 38 -0.08 13.96 -8.57
N LEU A 39 -0.28 12.77 -7.98
CA LEU A 39 -1.50 12.44 -7.22
C LEU A 39 -1.47 13.00 -5.79
N ARG A 40 -0.32 13.54 -5.35
CA ARG A 40 -0.14 14.22 -4.06
C ARG A 40 -0.54 15.70 -4.13
N ASP A 41 -0.86 16.20 -5.33
CA ASP A 41 -1.32 17.58 -5.51
C ASP A 41 -2.64 17.81 -4.78
N ALA A 42 -2.76 18.95 -4.08
CA ALA A 42 -3.91 19.31 -3.24
C ALA A 42 -5.26 19.24 -3.96
N ARG A 43 -5.29 19.35 -5.30
CA ARG A 43 -6.52 19.15 -6.09
C ARG A 43 -7.12 17.75 -5.94
N PHE A 44 -6.31 16.73 -5.68
CA PHE A 44 -6.77 15.36 -5.46
C PHE A 44 -7.34 15.14 -4.06
N GLY A 45 -7.21 16.08 -3.13
CA GLY A 45 -7.89 16.02 -1.83
C GLY A 45 -9.41 16.00 -1.92
N ALA A 46 -9.98 16.42 -3.04
CA ALA A 46 -11.41 16.23 -3.33
C ALA A 46 -11.82 14.75 -3.49
N CYS A 47 -10.87 13.83 -3.66
CA CYS A 47 -11.10 12.40 -3.78
C CYS A 47 -11.27 11.69 -2.43
N PHE A 48 -10.82 12.30 -1.33
CA PHE A 48 -10.87 11.70 0.00
C PHE A 48 -12.31 11.32 0.37
N ARG A 49 -12.50 10.10 0.89
CA ARG A 49 -13.82 9.52 1.26
C ARG A 49 -14.83 9.43 0.10
N LEU A 50 -14.37 9.38 -1.15
CA LEU A 50 -15.22 9.09 -2.30
C LEU A 50 -14.88 7.72 -2.91
N PRO A 51 -15.88 6.93 -3.34
CA PRO A 51 -15.59 5.67 -4.03
C PRO A 51 -15.15 5.85 -5.48
N ILE A 52 -15.56 6.98 -6.07
CA ILE A 52 -15.22 7.39 -7.41
C ILE A 52 -14.97 8.89 -7.36
N CYS A 53 -13.81 9.32 -7.85
CA CYS A 53 -13.42 10.71 -7.96
C CYS A 53 -13.08 11.06 -9.41
N GLU A 54 -13.34 12.30 -9.83
CA GLU A 54 -12.90 12.82 -11.13
C GLU A 54 -12.19 14.17 -10.96
N VAL A 55 -10.94 14.25 -11.40
CA VAL A 55 -10.10 15.46 -11.33
C VAL A 55 -9.41 15.64 -12.67
N ASP A 56 -9.62 16.78 -13.33
CA ASP A 56 -9.07 17.08 -14.66
C ASP A 56 -9.35 16.00 -15.73
N GLY A 57 -10.50 15.33 -15.63
CA GLY A 57 -10.91 14.23 -16.50
C GLY A 57 -10.24 12.88 -16.21
N LEU A 58 -9.34 12.82 -15.23
CA LEU A 58 -8.84 11.57 -14.66
C LEU A 58 -9.90 11.02 -13.70
N ARG A 59 -10.31 9.77 -13.89
CA ARG A 59 -11.26 9.11 -13.00
C ARG A 59 -10.55 8.05 -12.15
N ILE A 60 -10.74 8.13 -10.84
CA ILE A 60 -10.09 7.27 -9.85
C ILE A 60 -11.17 6.47 -9.15
N LEU A 61 -11.03 5.14 -9.10
CA LEU A 61 -11.98 4.24 -8.47
C LEU A 61 -11.26 3.34 -7.46
N ALA A 62 -11.80 3.21 -6.25
CA ALA A 62 -11.34 2.24 -5.26
C ALA A 62 -12.29 1.04 -5.21
N TRP A 63 -11.72 -0.15 -5.02
CA TRP A 63 -12.46 -1.38 -4.83
C TRP A 63 -11.84 -2.22 -3.74
N HIS A 64 -12.67 -2.95 -3.01
CA HIS A 64 -12.29 -3.87 -1.95
C HIS A 64 -13.12 -5.16 -2.06
N ARG A 65 -12.61 -6.26 -1.52
CA ARG A 65 -13.34 -7.53 -1.35
C ARG A 65 -13.00 -8.09 0.04
N HIS A 66 -13.96 -8.63 0.77
CA HIS A 66 -13.67 -9.17 2.12
C HIS A 66 -12.98 -10.54 2.10
N SER A 67 -13.02 -11.24 0.96
CA SER A 67 -12.30 -12.49 0.79
C SER A 67 -11.95 -12.75 -0.67
N ASP A 68 -11.01 -13.67 -0.90
CA ASP A 68 -10.56 -14.05 -2.24
C ASP A 68 -11.67 -14.57 -3.16
N TRP A 69 -12.77 -15.04 -2.57
CA TRP A 69 -13.88 -15.70 -3.26
C TRP A 69 -15.10 -14.78 -3.46
N GLU A 70 -15.03 -13.57 -2.94
CA GLU A 70 -16.10 -12.57 -3.06
C GLU A 70 -15.94 -11.66 -4.28
N ASP A 71 -17.05 -11.04 -4.65
CA ASP A 71 -17.06 -10.02 -5.69
C ASP A 71 -16.39 -8.74 -5.19
N TRP A 72 -15.89 -7.93 -6.12
CA TRP A 72 -15.34 -6.61 -5.80
C TRP A 72 -16.47 -5.62 -5.52
N HIS A 73 -16.39 -4.92 -4.40
CA HIS A 73 -17.28 -3.86 -3.98
C HIS A 73 -16.57 -2.51 -4.08
N ALA A 74 -17.34 -1.44 -4.27
CA ALA A 74 -16.77 -0.09 -4.26
C ALA A 74 -16.28 0.23 -2.85
N ALA A 75 -15.04 0.68 -2.74
CA ALA A 75 -14.41 1.12 -1.50
C ALA A 75 -14.22 2.64 -1.52
N PHE A 76 -13.85 3.27 -0.41
CA PHE A 76 -13.52 4.69 -0.36
C PHE A 76 -12.05 4.97 -0.66
N LEU A 77 -11.76 6.08 -1.34
CA LEU A 77 -10.40 6.55 -1.57
C LEU A 77 -9.84 7.26 -0.33
N HIS A 78 -8.60 6.94 0.01
CA HIS A 78 -7.75 7.77 0.86
C HIS A 78 -6.98 8.78 0.00
N TRP A 79 -6.61 9.92 0.60
CA TRP A 79 -5.70 10.88 0.01
C TRP A 79 -4.98 11.71 1.08
N ASP A 80 -3.68 11.93 0.88
CA ASP A 80 -2.90 12.92 1.62
C ASP A 80 -1.82 13.58 0.69
N PRO A 81 -1.27 14.75 1.09
CA PRO A 81 -0.33 15.50 0.25
C PRO A 81 1.12 14.98 0.27
N ILE A 82 1.40 13.88 0.97
CA ILE A 82 2.71 13.24 1.07
C ILE A 82 2.76 11.98 0.20
N ASP A 83 1.81 11.06 0.33
CA ASP A 83 1.85 9.74 -0.30
C ASP A 83 0.97 9.63 -1.54
N GLY A 84 -0.13 10.39 -1.57
CA GLY A 84 -1.01 10.45 -2.72
C GLY A 84 -2.27 9.64 -2.50
N ILE A 85 -2.53 8.63 -3.32
CA ILE A 85 -3.82 7.92 -3.34
C ILE A 85 -3.68 6.49 -2.83
N GLY A 86 -4.49 6.15 -1.84
CA GLY A 86 -4.69 4.81 -1.29
C GLY A 86 -6.18 4.47 -1.11
N VAL A 87 -6.48 3.46 -0.29
CA VAL A 87 -7.84 3.03 0.03
C VAL A 87 -8.13 3.31 1.50
N LEU A 88 -9.31 3.87 1.77
CA LEU A 88 -9.82 4.19 3.10
C LEU A 88 -10.83 3.12 3.57
N GLU A 89 -10.47 1.87 3.33
CA GLU A 89 -11.17 0.68 3.80
C GLU A 89 -10.11 -0.40 3.91
N GLY A 90 -9.89 -0.98 5.09
CA GLY A 90 -8.90 -2.04 5.25
C GLY A 90 -8.28 -2.05 6.65
N GLY A 91 -7.10 -2.66 6.77
CA GLY A 91 -6.30 -2.67 8.01
C GLY A 91 -5.39 -1.45 8.18
N GLN A 92 -5.11 -0.73 7.08
CA GLN A 92 -4.35 0.52 6.99
C GLN A 92 -5.13 1.45 6.05
N ASP A 93 -5.55 2.60 6.55
CA ASP A 93 -6.56 3.45 5.89
C ASP A 93 -5.91 4.52 4.99
N ASP A 94 -4.82 4.16 4.32
CA ASP A 94 -4.06 5.05 3.44
C ASP A 94 -3.25 4.35 2.34
N GLU A 95 -3.38 3.03 2.23
CA GLU A 95 -2.56 2.18 1.35
C GLU A 95 -3.44 1.25 0.49
N ILE A 96 -2.82 0.36 -0.30
CA ILE A 96 -3.51 -0.63 -1.15
C ILE A 96 -3.07 -2.04 -0.75
N ASP A 97 -3.99 -2.80 -0.15
CA ASP A 97 -3.79 -4.20 0.25
C ASP A 97 -4.16 -5.23 -0.86
N TYR A 98 -3.90 -6.53 -0.64
CA TYR A 98 -4.14 -7.63 -1.60
C TYR A 98 -5.63 -7.85 -1.94
N ASN A 99 -6.50 -7.42 -1.05
CA ASN A 99 -7.94 -7.46 -1.17
C ASN A 99 -8.51 -6.11 -1.66
N GLU A 100 -7.63 -5.18 -2.02
CA GLU A 100 -7.95 -3.85 -2.52
C GLU A 100 -7.38 -3.63 -3.92
N ARG A 101 -7.93 -2.65 -4.63
CA ARG A 101 -7.35 -2.16 -5.87
C ARG A 101 -7.82 -0.74 -6.17
N ILE A 102 -6.96 0.00 -6.84
CA ILE A 102 -7.30 1.29 -7.40
C ILE A 102 -7.22 1.21 -8.93
N ILE A 103 -8.23 1.78 -9.59
CA ILE A 103 -8.26 1.91 -11.04
C ILE A 103 -8.21 3.39 -11.38
N ILE A 104 -7.22 3.79 -12.16
CA ILE A 104 -7.08 5.14 -12.71
C ILE A 104 -7.41 5.07 -14.20
N GLU A 105 -8.49 5.73 -14.62
CA GLU A 105 -8.94 5.86 -16.00
C GLU A 105 -8.54 7.22 -16.56
N PHE A 106 -7.88 7.21 -17.72
CA PHE A 106 -7.50 8.43 -18.42
C PHE A 106 -8.62 8.91 -19.35
N PRO A 107 -8.77 10.23 -19.56
CA PRO A 107 -9.80 10.78 -20.45
C PRO A 107 -9.58 10.41 -21.93
N HIS A 108 -8.34 10.05 -22.28
CA HIS A 108 -7.92 9.56 -23.58
C HIS A 108 -6.72 8.65 -23.39
N GLN A 109 -6.39 7.85 -24.42
CA GLN A 109 -5.20 6.99 -24.39
C GLN A 109 -3.95 7.80 -24.03
N GLN A 110 -3.24 7.35 -23.01
CA GLN A 110 -1.94 7.86 -22.59
C GLN A 110 -0.85 6.85 -22.91
N ASN A 111 0.38 7.34 -23.07
CA ASN A 111 1.57 6.50 -23.14
C ASN A 111 2.29 6.59 -21.79
N VAL A 112 2.06 5.63 -20.90
CA VAL A 112 2.65 5.62 -19.56
C VAL A 112 4.08 5.09 -19.66
N TYR A 113 5.06 5.78 -19.07
CA TYR A 113 6.48 5.37 -19.09
C TYR A 113 7.09 5.18 -17.70
N GLY A 114 6.34 5.52 -16.65
CA GLY A 114 6.73 5.23 -15.28
C GLY A 114 5.60 5.45 -14.29
N ILE A 115 5.74 4.85 -13.11
CA ILE A 115 4.85 4.99 -11.96
C ILE A 115 5.72 5.24 -10.74
N TRP A 116 5.35 6.24 -9.96
CA TRP A 116 5.88 6.49 -8.63
C TRP A 116 4.92 5.97 -7.58
N LEU A 117 5.47 5.17 -6.68
CA LEU A 117 4.82 4.70 -5.46
C LEU A 117 5.49 5.33 -4.25
N SER A 118 4.75 5.41 -3.16
CA SER A 118 5.25 5.69 -1.82
C SER A 118 4.75 4.60 -0.88
N ASP A 119 5.25 4.64 0.36
CA ASP A 119 5.06 3.60 1.37
C ASP A 119 5.55 2.19 1.02
N LEU A 120 6.16 1.99 -0.14
CA LEU A 120 6.61 0.66 -0.54
C LEU A 120 7.98 0.32 0.09
N PHE A 121 7.94 -0.40 1.20
CA PHE A 121 9.08 -0.85 1.98
C PHE A 121 9.39 -2.35 1.84
N ILE A 122 10.52 -2.74 2.43
CA ILE A 122 10.83 -4.13 2.73
C ILE A 122 10.86 -4.31 4.23
N ASN A 123 10.60 -5.54 4.66
CA ASN A 123 10.84 -5.99 6.02
C ASN A 123 9.98 -5.25 7.06
N GLU A 124 8.82 -4.73 6.67
CA GLU A 124 7.83 -4.12 7.58
C GLU A 124 7.49 -5.09 8.72
N GLY A 125 7.44 -6.39 8.40
CA GLY A 125 7.29 -7.48 9.36
C GLY A 125 8.27 -7.45 10.55
N LYS A 126 9.48 -6.89 10.39
CA LYS A 126 10.40 -6.68 11.53
C LYS A 126 9.71 -5.87 12.61
N HIS A 127 8.96 -4.83 12.24
CA HIS A 127 8.27 -3.90 13.14
C HIS A 127 7.19 -4.54 14.01
N TYR A 128 6.74 -5.74 13.66
CA TYR A 128 5.75 -6.50 14.41
C TYR A 128 6.34 -7.64 15.25
N ALA A 129 7.67 -7.81 15.27
CA ALA A 129 8.33 -8.96 15.88
C ALA A 129 8.36 -8.98 17.43
N ALA A 130 7.27 -8.58 18.10
CA ALA A 130 7.08 -8.81 19.52
C ALA A 130 6.93 -10.33 19.76
N ASN A 131 8.01 -10.99 20.23
CA ASN A 131 8.10 -12.43 20.54
C ASN A 131 8.24 -13.44 19.38
N ALA A 132 8.62 -13.01 18.17
CA ALA A 132 8.95 -13.95 17.09
C ALA A 132 10.24 -14.75 17.42
N THR A 133 10.25 -16.05 17.17
CA THR A 133 11.48 -16.86 17.21
C THR A 133 12.41 -16.46 16.07
N ALA A 134 13.72 -16.68 16.20
CA ALA A 134 14.71 -16.25 15.20
C ALA A 134 14.44 -16.74 13.76
N ASN A 135 13.75 -17.88 13.59
CA ASN A 135 13.34 -18.39 12.27
C ASN A 135 12.08 -17.68 11.73
N GLU A 136 11.15 -17.28 12.59
CA GLU A 136 9.95 -16.51 12.22
C GLU A 136 10.30 -15.07 11.91
N THR A 137 11.25 -14.48 12.66
CA THR A 137 11.85 -13.20 12.32
C THR A 137 12.40 -13.25 10.91
N GLN A 138 12.93 -14.39 10.44
CA GLN A 138 13.50 -14.48 9.09
C GLN A 138 12.45 -14.58 7.98
N VAL A 139 11.33 -15.29 8.19
CA VAL A 139 10.23 -15.36 7.20
C VAL A 139 9.47 -14.03 7.10
N ILE A 140 9.23 -13.40 8.24
CA ILE A 140 8.52 -12.11 8.35
C ILE A 140 9.45 -10.93 7.98
N ALA A 141 10.76 -11.03 8.23
CA ALA A 141 11.73 -10.02 7.83
C ALA A 141 12.20 -10.14 6.38
N ASP A 142 11.76 -11.14 5.61
CA ASP A 142 12.08 -11.29 4.19
C ASP A 142 10.85 -10.99 3.30
N SER A 143 9.70 -10.58 3.87
CA SER A 143 8.55 -10.13 3.09
C SER A 143 8.85 -8.75 2.50
N ALA A 144 9.22 -8.72 1.24
CA ALA A 144 9.19 -7.49 0.46
C ALA A 144 7.74 -7.20 0.07
N GLU A 145 7.31 -5.94 0.20
CA GLU A 145 6.06 -5.50 -0.39
C GLU A 145 6.18 -5.48 -1.91
N ILE A 146 5.12 -5.91 -2.59
CA ILE A 146 5.09 -5.96 -4.06
C ILE A 146 3.83 -5.27 -4.55
N ALA A 147 4.05 -4.15 -5.24
CA ALA A 147 3.00 -3.47 -5.98
C ALA A 147 2.88 -4.06 -7.40
N GLY A 148 1.65 -4.37 -7.79
CA GLY A 148 1.27 -4.87 -9.10
C GLY A 148 0.53 -3.82 -9.94
N PHE A 149 0.81 -3.82 -11.24
CA PHE A 149 0.21 -2.91 -12.22
C PHE A 149 -0.38 -3.69 -13.39
N GLU A 150 -1.62 -3.37 -13.79
CA GLU A 150 -2.19 -3.79 -15.07
C GLU A 150 -2.51 -2.58 -15.95
N PHE A 151 -1.83 -2.47 -17.09
CA PHE A 151 -2.12 -1.46 -18.10
C PHE A 151 -3.18 -1.99 -19.04
N ARG A 152 -4.27 -1.24 -19.21
CA ARG A 152 -5.38 -1.65 -20.08
C ARG A 152 -5.65 -0.62 -21.16
N LEU A 153 -5.87 -1.09 -22.38
CA LEU A 153 -6.25 -0.30 -23.54
C LEU A 153 -7.57 -0.83 -24.10
N ASN A 154 -8.61 0.01 -24.09
CA ASN A 154 -9.96 -0.37 -24.55
C ASN A 154 -10.48 -1.65 -23.87
N GLY A 155 -10.17 -1.82 -22.57
CA GLY A 155 -10.58 -2.97 -21.76
C GLY A 155 -9.67 -4.20 -21.85
N ASN A 156 -8.71 -4.25 -22.78
CA ASN A 156 -7.76 -5.36 -22.88
C ASN A 156 -6.51 -5.07 -22.04
N VAL A 157 -5.96 -6.10 -21.40
CA VAL A 157 -4.68 -5.98 -20.67
C VAL A 157 -3.53 -6.00 -21.67
N GLU A 158 -2.81 -4.89 -21.78
CA GLU A 158 -1.66 -4.72 -22.67
C GLU A 158 -0.36 -5.19 -22.02
N ARG A 159 -0.19 -4.85 -20.73
CA ARG A 159 1.00 -5.20 -19.96
C ARG A 159 0.66 -5.39 -18.49
N ARG A 160 1.35 -6.33 -17.85
CA ARG A 160 1.42 -6.47 -16.39
C ARG A 160 2.84 -6.24 -15.94
N LEU A 161 3.01 -5.47 -14.88
CA LEU A 161 4.30 -5.22 -14.25
C LEU A 161 4.14 -5.36 -12.74
N SER A 162 5.24 -5.57 -12.05
CA SER A 162 5.30 -5.53 -10.60
C SER A 162 6.63 -4.91 -10.17
N VAL A 163 6.64 -4.23 -9.03
CA VAL A 163 7.83 -3.68 -8.41
C VAL A 163 7.81 -3.99 -6.92
N SER A 164 8.98 -4.25 -6.35
CA SER A 164 9.12 -4.45 -4.92
C SER A 164 9.68 -3.21 -4.23
N GLY A 165 9.41 -3.08 -2.94
CA GLY A 165 10.15 -2.18 -2.08
C GLY A 165 11.66 -2.43 -2.16
N ASN A 166 12.46 -1.41 -1.83
CA ASN A 166 13.92 -1.51 -1.81
C ASN A 166 14.57 -0.84 -0.59
N LEU A 167 13.76 -0.35 0.35
CA LEU A 167 14.18 0.36 1.56
C LEU A 167 13.53 -0.29 2.78
N ASP A 168 14.29 -0.43 3.86
CA ASP A 168 13.72 -0.86 5.14
C ASP A 168 12.75 0.22 5.65
N LEU A 169 11.58 -0.21 6.18
CA LEU A 169 10.67 0.66 6.91
C LEU A 169 11.44 1.34 8.07
N PRO A 170 11.45 2.67 8.18
CA PRO A 170 12.15 3.37 9.25
C PRO A 170 11.43 3.22 10.60
N ASP A 171 12.18 3.36 11.71
CA ASP A 171 11.59 3.34 13.06
C ASP A 171 10.69 4.55 13.35
N PHE A 172 10.85 5.64 12.59
CA PHE A 172 10.02 6.84 12.66
C PHE A 172 9.48 7.14 11.26
N SER A 173 8.16 7.30 11.12
CA SER A 173 7.55 7.52 9.81
C SER A 173 7.92 8.88 9.22
N PHE A 174 7.99 8.93 7.90
CA PHE A 174 8.28 10.15 7.17
C PHE A 174 7.17 11.19 7.37
N ASN A 175 5.91 10.76 7.36
CA ASN A 175 4.73 11.61 7.52
C ASN A 175 4.73 12.37 8.85
N GLN A 176 5.06 11.67 9.93
CA GLN A 176 5.23 12.28 11.25
C GLN A 176 6.34 13.35 11.25
N ARG A 177 7.46 13.10 10.56
CA ARG A 177 8.55 14.08 10.46
C ARG A 177 8.13 15.33 9.69
N VAL A 178 7.34 15.16 8.63
CA VAL A 178 6.86 16.26 7.79
C VAL A 178 5.85 17.10 8.56
N ALA A 179 4.79 16.48 9.08
CA ALA A 179 3.70 17.18 9.73
C ALA A 179 3.32 16.51 11.06
N PRO A 180 4.12 16.69 12.12
CA PRO A 180 3.93 16.00 13.41
C PRO A 180 2.63 16.36 14.13
N ASP A 181 2.00 17.49 13.77
CA ASP A 181 0.70 17.90 14.31
C ASP A 181 -0.48 17.26 13.55
N VAL A 182 -0.21 16.66 12.38
CA VAL A 182 -1.20 15.98 11.53
C VAL A 182 -1.05 14.47 11.69
N PHE A 183 0.16 13.94 11.53
CA PHE A 183 0.42 12.51 11.60
C PHE A 183 0.99 12.08 12.96
N SER A 184 0.41 11.03 13.53
CA SER A 184 0.80 10.46 14.83
C SER A 184 1.83 9.33 14.67
N GLU A 185 2.70 9.15 15.67
CA GLU A 185 3.68 8.07 15.72
C GLU A 185 3.00 6.70 15.63
N GLY A 186 3.37 5.89 14.65
CA GLY A 186 2.76 4.57 14.44
C GLY A 186 1.29 4.60 14.01
N GLY A 187 0.73 5.77 13.65
CA GLY A 187 -0.59 5.85 13.04
C GLY A 187 -0.66 5.27 11.62
N ASP A 188 0.52 5.03 11.07
CA ASP A 188 0.81 4.49 9.73
C ASP A 188 1.19 3.01 9.78
N LEU A 189 1.28 2.41 10.98
CA LEU A 189 1.66 1.02 11.16
C LEU A 189 0.41 0.22 11.53
N ARG A 190 0.15 -0.88 10.84
CA ARG A 190 -0.93 -1.83 11.17
C ARG A 190 -0.90 -2.21 12.64
N GLN A 191 -2.01 -2.80 13.09
CA GLN A 191 -1.89 -3.90 14.03
C GLN A 191 -1.95 -5.19 13.23
N ARG A 192 -1.06 -6.15 13.46
CA ARG A 192 -1.06 -7.42 12.73
C ARG A 192 -1.71 -8.53 13.55
N LEU A 193 -2.54 -9.33 12.90
CA LEU A 193 -3.05 -10.57 13.47
C LEU A 193 -2.20 -11.75 13.01
N VAL A 194 -1.54 -12.41 13.96
CA VAL A 194 -0.75 -13.62 13.70
C VAL A 194 -1.42 -14.81 14.36
N PHE A 195 -1.82 -15.81 13.57
CA PHE A 195 -2.34 -17.06 14.11
C PHE A 195 -1.20 -18.01 14.49
N ARG A 196 -1.26 -18.54 15.72
CA ARG A 196 -0.26 -19.46 16.28
C ARG A 196 -0.87 -20.38 17.33
N ASP A 197 -0.62 -21.68 17.22
CA ASP A 197 -0.92 -22.67 18.27
C ASP A 197 -2.39 -22.65 18.77
N GLY A 198 -3.34 -22.23 17.92
CA GLY A 198 -4.75 -22.08 18.31
C GLY A 198 -5.10 -20.72 18.93
N GLU A 199 -4.19 -19.75 18.87
CA GLU A 199 -4.34 -18.38 19.36
C GLU A 199 -4.14 -17.36 18.23
N ILE A 200 -4.83 -16.24 18.31
CA ILE A 200 -4.62 -15.05 17.48
C ILE A 200 -3.85 -14.05 18.33
N LEU A 201 -2.66 -13.69 17.86
CA LEU A 201 -1.82 -12.66 18.44
C LEU A 201 -2.15 -11.34 17.75
N VAL A 202 -2.55 -10.33 18.54
CA VAL A 202 -2.70 -8.95 18.04
C VAL A 202 -1.41 -8.21 18.35
N LEU A 203 -0.65 -7.90 17.30
CA LEU A 203 0.65 -7.26 17.37
C LEU A 203 0.51 -5.79 17.01
N SER A 204 1.21 -4.91 17.72
CA SER A 204 1.35 -3.51 17.33
C SER A 204 2.82 -3.18 17.10
N ALA A 205 3.08 -2.35 16.10
CA ALA A 205 4.40 -1.79 15.89
C ALA A 205 4.75 -0.71 16.94
N SER A 206 3.78 -0.20 17.71
CA SER A 206 4.00 0.76 18.77
C SER A 206 4.90 0.20 19.87
N LEU A 207 5.77 1.08 20.40
CA LEU A 207 6.63 0.77 21.52
C LEU A 207 5.88 1.03 22.84
N ASN A 208 6.03 0.13 23.81
CA ASN A 208 5.57 0.35 25.16
C ASN A 208 6.42 1.43 25.87
N SER A 209 6.06 1.77 27.12
CA SER A 209 6.79 2.77 27.92
C SER A 209 8.27 2.46 28.22
N ARG A 210 8.76 1.29 27.81
CA ARG A 210 10.16 0.86 27.93
C ARG A 210 10.90 0.85 26.60
N GLY A 211 10.22 1.19 25.50
CA GLY A 211 10.78 1.14 24.15
C GLY A 211 10.73 -0.25 23.52
N ASP A 212 9.95 -1.19 24.07
CA ASP A 212 9.80 -2.54 23.50
C ASP A 212 8.53 -2.63 22.66
N ARG A 213 8.59 -3.34 21.52
CA ARG A 213 7.43 -3.62 20.66
C ARG A 213 6.33 -4.37 21.42
N GLN A 214 5.08 -3.98 21.19
CA GLN A 214 3.96 -4.39 22.04
C GLN A 214 3.12 -5.52 21.43
N LEU A 215 3.03 -6.64 22.13
CA LEU A 215 1.92 -7.58 21.99
C LEU A 215 0.70 -6.96 22.67
N LEU A 216 -0.32 -6.61 21.90
CA LEU A 216 -1.54 -5.99 22.43
C LEU A 216 -2.42 -7.01 23.12
N SER A 217 -2.57 -8.19 22.51
CA SER A 217 -3.44 -9.23 23.05
C SER A 217 -3.15 -10.61 22.45
N THR A 218 -3.68 -11.62 23.13
CA THR A 218 -3.74 -13.01 22.67
C THR A 218 -5.17 -13.49 22.84
N VAL A 219 -5.81 -13.92 21.76
CA VAL A 219 -7.19 -14.39 21.73
C VAL A 219 -7.22 -15.84 21.29
N PRO A 220 -7.64 -16.80 22.13
CA PRO A 220 -7.81 -18.18 21.70
C PRO A 220 -8.83 -18.26 20.55
N VAL A 221 -8.54 -19.00 19.48
CA VAL A 221 -9.47 -19.14 18.34
C VAL A 221 -10.79 -19.79 18.74
N THR A 222 -10.80 -20.58 19.82
CA THR A 222 -12.02 -21.11 20.41
C THR A 222 -12.99 -20.05 20.91
N GLU A 223 -12.52 -18.82 21.13
CA GLU A 223 -13.32 -17.67 21.55
C GLU A 223 -13.91 -16.89 20.37
N LEU A 224 -13.52 -17.21 19.12
CA LEU A 224 -14.14 -16.66 17.91
C LEU A 224 -15.46 -17.36 17.58
N ASP A 225 -16.31 -16.66 16.80
CA ASP A 225 -17.51 -17.24 16.20
C ASP A 225 -17.15 -18.56 15.45
N PRO A 226 -17.86 -19.68 15.74
CA PRO A 226 -17.65 -20.96 15.07
C PRO A 226 -17.63 -20.91 13.54
N GLU A 227 -18.36 -19.98 12.90
CA GLU A 227 -18.36 -19.80 11.45
C GLU A 227 -17.01 -19.24 10.94
N LYS A 228 -16.30 -18.47 11.77
CA LYS A 228 -15.00 -17.83 11.45
C LYS A 228 -13.79 -18.66 11.86
N GLN A 229 -13.95 -19.63 12.75
CA GLN A 229 -12.87 -20.57 13.09
C GLN A 229 -12.34 -21.32 11.85
N GLY A 230 -13.19 -21.51 10.84
CA GLY A 230 -12.82 -22.11 9.56
C GLY A 230 -11.85 -21.26 8.72
N LEU A 231 -11.76 -19.94 8.96
CA LEU A 231 -10.81 -19.05 8.29
C LEU A 231 -9.35 -19.44 8.61
N PHE A 232 -9.10 -19.97 9.81
CA PHE A 232 -7.77 -20.28 10.32
C PHE A 232 -7.33 -21.74 10.13
N ALA A 233 -8.18 -22.57 9.51
CA ALA A 233 -7.93 -24.00 9.40
C ALA A 233 -6.82 -24.31 8.38
N GLY A 234 -5.65 -24.76 8.88
CA GLY A 234 -4.53 -25.22 8.04
C GLY A 234 -3.63 -24.12 7.50
N GLN A 235 -3.69 -22.93 8.07
CA GLN A 235 -2.96 -21.74 7.63
C GLN A 235 -2.19 -21.12 8.82
N ASP A 236 -1.10 -21.76 9.23
CA ASP A 236 -0.15 -21.21 10.19
C ASP A 236 0.77 -20.18 9.50
N GLY A 237 0.95 -19.00 10.11
CA GLY A 237 1.89 -17.97 9.62
C GLY A 237 1.40 -17.14 8.43
N VAL A 238 0.09 -17.09 8.18
CA VAL A 238 -0.53 -16.25 7.14
C VAL A 238 -1.16 -15.01 7.77
N GLU A 239 -1.03 -13.86 7.12
CA GLU A 239 -1.70 -12.61 7.49
C GLU A 239 -3.17 -12.65 7.07
N TYR A 240 -4.08 -12.25 7.97
CA TYR A 240 -5.52 -12.27 7.73
C TYR A 240 -6.09 -10.87 7.66
N ASP A 241 -7.07 -10.68 6.77
CA ASP A 241 -7.89 -9.46 6.73
C ASP A 241 -8.64 -9.31 8.08
N ILE A 242 -8.27 -8.26 8.80
CA ILE A 242 -8.77 -7.93 10.13
C ILE A 242 -10.25 -7.50 10.05
N SER A 243 -10.68 -6.98 8.91
CA SER A 243 -12.06 -6.54 8.64
C SER A 243 -13.08 -7.67 8.86
N ALA A 244 -12.72 -8.90 8.49
CA ALA A 244 -13.56 -10.09 8.70
C ALA A 244 -13.68 -10.49 10.19
N LEU A 245 -12.72 -10.07 11.01
CA LEU A 245 -12.60 -10.40 12.45
C LEU A 245 -13.11 -9.27 13.35
N MET A 246 -13.19 -8.04 12.83
CA MET A 246 -13.65 -6.83 13.54
C MET A 246 -15.09 -6.92 14.06
N SER A 247 -15.96 -7.71 13.42
CA SER A 247 -17.39 -7.80 13.79
C SER A 247 -17.69 -8.50 15.15
N ASP A 248 -16.70 -9.06 15.85
CA ASP A 248 -16.91 -9.83 17.09
C ASP A 248 -16.38 -9.15 18.38
N GLY A 249 -16.16 -7.83 18.37
CA GLY A 249 -15.73 -7.08 19.56
C GLY A 249 -14.21 -6.93 19.73
N LEU A 250 -13.44 -7.26 18.70
CA LEU A 250 -12.03 -6.87 18.55
C LEU A 250 -11.86 -5.37 18.17
N GLU A 251 -12.95 -4.70 17.76
CA GLU A 251 -13.04 -3.26 17.42
C GLU A 251 -12.32 -2.34 18.43
N PHE A 252 -12.42 -2.62 19.73
CA PHE A 252 -11.84 -1.76 20.78
C PHE A 252 -10.31 -1.75 20.81
N MET A 253 -9.64 -2.79 20.29
CA MET A 253 -8.19 -2.90 20.43
C MET A 253 -7.41 -2.29 19.27
N LEU A 254 -8.08 -2.06 18.14
CA LEU A 254 -7.48 -1.64 16.87
C LEU A 254 -7.36 -0.12 16.70
N GLU A 255 -7.88 0.68 17.63
CA GLU A 255 -8.13 2.09 17.38
C GLU A 255 -7.43 3.02 18.36
N ASP A 256 -6.57 3.89 17.81
CA ASP A 256 -6.60 5.31 18.16
C ASP A 256 -5.85 6.15 17.11
N ASP A 257 -4.68 5.73 16.63
CA ASP A 257 -3.79 6.64 15.89
C ASP A 257 -4.02 6.71 14.37
N ASN A 258 -4.42 5.62 13.70
CA ASN A 258 -4.80 5.65 12.27
C ASN A 258 -6.07 6.51 12.05
N HIS A 259 -7.16 6.23 12.78
CA HIS A 259 -8.37 7.06 12.74
C HIS A 259 -8.11 8.53 13.09
N ARG A 260 -7.15 8.83 13.99
CA ARG A 260 -6.73 10.22 14.26
C ARG A 260 -6.04 10.86 13.07
N ASN A 261 -5.20 10.15 12.32
CA ASN A 261 -4.59 10.67 11.11
C ASN A 261 -5.66 10.99 10.06
N ILE A 262 -6.58 10.06 9.80
CA ILE A 262 -7.72 10.25 8.89
C ILE A 262 -8.55 11.48 9.30
N ASP A 263 -8.92 11.60 10.57
CA ASP A 263 -9.73 12.72 11.05
C ASP A 263 -8.99 14.05 10.97
N ARG A 264 -7.67 14.05 11.18
CA ARG A 264 -6.83 15.24 11.03
C ARG A 264 -6.65 15.64 9.58
N ILE A 265 -6.43 14.67 8.67
CA ILE A 265 -6.43 14.92 7.22
C ILE A 265 -7.76 15.52 6.80
N ASN A 266 -8.87 14.88 7.18
CA ASN A 266 -10.22 15.39 6.91
C ASN A 266 -10.44 16.82 7.43
N ALA A 267 -9.88 17.16 8.60
CA ALA A 267 -9.98 18.49 9.18
C ALA A 267 -9.17 19.57 8.42
N ILE A 268 -8.15 19.18 7.65
CA ILE A 268 -7.31 20.12 6.90
C ILE A 268 -7.59 20.11 5.39
N LEU A 269 -8.50 19.27 4.87
CA LEU A 269 -8.82 19.21 3.43
C LEU A 269 -9.25 20.56 2.84
N GLU A 270 -9.93 21.39 3.63
CA GLU A 270 -10.36 22.73 3.21
C GLU A 270 -9.28 23.81 3.45
N ASP A 271 -8.23 23.51 4.23
CA ASP A 271 -7.12 24.42 4.51
C ASP A 271 -6.00 24.27 3.48
N GLN A 272 -6.20 24.93 2.34
CA GLN A 272 -5.22 24.95 1.25
C GLN A 272 -3.83 25.46 1.68
N THR A 273 -3.76 26.32 2.71
CA THR A 273 -2.47 26.82 3.20
C THR A 273 -1.71 25.73 3.93
N MET A 274 -2.40 24.99 4.80
CA MET A 274 -1.83 23.84 5.50
C MET A 274 -1.40 22.74 4.53
N LEU A 275 -2.25 22.38 3.56
CA LEU A 275 -1.92 21.36 2.56
C LEU A 275 -0.68 21.73 1.73
N MET A 276 -0.58 23.00 1.27
CA MET A 276 0.63 23.48 0.58
C MET A 276 1.87 23.48 1.48
N GLN A 277 1.70 23.79 2.77
CA GLN A 277 2.80 23.74 3.73
C GLN A 277 3.32 22.30 3.89
N ILE A 278 2.43 21.34 4.14
CA ILE A 278 2.80 19.91 4.27
C ILE A 278 3.50 19.43 3.00
N SER A 279 2.95 19.71 1.82
CA SER A 279 3.57 19.35 0.54
C SER A 279 4.97 19.96 0.36
N SER A 280 5.14 21.23 0.77
CA SER A 280 6.45 21.89 0.74
C SER A 280 7.44 21.27 1.73
N GLU A 281 6.99 20.94 2.93
CA GLU A 281 7.81 20.30 3.97
C GLU A 281 8.22 18.89 3.55
N ALA A 282 7.33 18.13 2.93
CA ALA A 282 7.62 16.81 2.34
C ALA A 282 8.71 16.91 1.27
N ARG A 283 8.61 17.87 0.33
CA ARG A 283 9.64 18.12 -0.69
C ARG A 283 11.00 18.46 -0.09
N ILE A 284 11.02 19.31 0.94
CA ILE A 284 12.26 19.65 1.66
C ILE A 284 12.83 18.40 2.34
N ALA A 285 11.99 17.60 2.99
CA ALA A 285 12.37 16.38 3.68
C ALA A 285 12.91 15.30 2.72
N ARG A 286 12.34 15.13 1.52
CA ARG A 286 12.90 14.24 0.47
C ARG A 286 14.29 14.65 0.01
N THR A 287 14.53 15.96 -0.06
CA THR A 287 15.79 16.52 -0.57
C THR A 287 16.90 16.55 0.48
N THR A 288 16.54 16.80 1.74
CA THR A 288 17.51 17.10 2.82
C THR A 288 17.46 16.13 4.00
N GLY A 289 16.39 15.34 4.09
CA GLY A 289 16.18 14.36 5.13
C GLY A 289 16.90 13.05 4.88
N SER A 290 16.93 12.23 5.93
CA SER A 290 17.53 10.90 5.94
C SER A 290 16.52 9.79 6.20
N ILE A 291 15.24 10.16 6.39
CA ILE A 291 14.15 9.21 6.63
C ILE A 291 13.51 8.94 5.26
N PRO A 292 13.46 7.69 4.81
CA PRO A 292 12.80 7.32 3.56
C PRO A 292 11.28 7.33 3.70
N ASN A 293 10.58 7.57 2.60
CA ASN A 293 9.12 7.52 2.47
C ASN A 293 8.64 6.33 1.58
N GLY A 294 9.43 5.26 1.51
CA GLY A 294 9.08 4.10 0.67
C GLY A 294 9.00 4.40 -0.84
N GLU A 295 9.69 5.45 -1.31
CA GLU A 295 9.51 5.93 -2.68
C GLU A 295 10.19 5.03 -3.71
N VAL A 296 9.39 4.42 -4.59
CA VAL A 296 9.86 3.51 -5.61
C VAL A 296 9.38 3.94 -7.00
N LEU A 297 10.33 4.12 -7.91
CA LEU A 297 10.06 4.34 -9.33
C LEU A 297 10.06 3.01 -10.09
N ALA A 298 8.91 2.62 -10.62
CA ALA A 298 8.81 1.63 -11.69
C ALA A 298 8.81 2.36 -13.04
N SER A 299 9.93 2.33 -13.78
CA SER A 299 10.04 2.95 -15.11
C SER A 299 10.48 1.96 -16.18
N TRP A 300 10.18 2.28 -17.43
CA TRP A 300 10.49 1.42 -18.56
C TRP A 300 10.78 2.23 -19.83
N ASP A 301 11.65 1.69 -20.69
CA ASP A 301 12.14 2.39 -21.89
C ASP A 301 11.07 2.57 -22.97
N GLU A 302 10.15 1.60 -23.10
CA GLU A 302 9.08 1.61 -24.11
C GLU A 302 7.73 1.94 -23.47
N PRO A 303 7.20 3.17 -23.65
CA PRO A 303 5.93 3.58 -23.07
C PRO A 303 4.79 2.60 -23.40
N VAL A 304 3.90 2.38 -22.43
CA VAL A 304 2.74 1.50 -22.56
C VAL A 304 1.51 2.35 -22.86
N ALA A 305 0.90 2.13 -24.01
CA ALA A 305 -0.38 2.73 -24.35
C ALA A 305 -1.49 2.19 -23.44
N ALA A 306 -2.20 3.06 -22.74
CA ALA A 306 -3.26 2.67 -21.80
C ALA A 306 -4.38 3.71 -21.77
N THR A 307 -5.62 3.25 -21.63
CA THR A 307 -6.78 4.05 -21.23
C THR A 307 -7.06 3.94 -19.73
N SER A 308 -6.49 2.93 -19.06
CA SER A 308 -6.53 2.82 -17.59
C SER A 308 -5.34 2.03 -17.04
N VAL A 309 -4.98 2.31 -15.80
CA VAL A 309 -4.02 1.52 -15.02
C VAL A 309 -4.71 1.00 -13.76
N MET A 310 -4.59 -0.29 -13.48
CA MET A 310 -5.06 -0.91 -12.24
C MET A 310 -3.87 -1.22 -11.33
N PHE A 311 -3.96 -0.79 -10.09
CA PHE A 311 -3.00 -0.99 -9.02
C PHE A 311 -3.58 -2.00 -8.04
N HIS A 312 -2.75 -2.96 -7.62
CA HIS A 312 -3.15 -4.02 -6.69
C HIS A 312 -1.91 -4.56 -6.00
N ALA A 313 -2.09 -5.14 -4.83
CA ALA A 313 -1.05 -5.89 -4.16
C ALA A 313 -1.15 -7.39 -4.46
N LEU A 314 -0.06 -8.14 -4.24
CA LEU A 314 -0.05 -9.59 -4.45
C LEU A 314 -0.38 -10.33 -3.15
N ALA A 315 -1.18 -11.40 -3.22
CA ALA A 315 -1.45 -12.21 -2.04
C ALA A 315 -0.15 -12.79 -1.45
N GLY A 316 0.00 -12.71 -0.12
CA GLY A 316 1.14 -13.26 0.61
C GLY A 316 2.39 -12.38 0.67
N THR A 317 2.29 -11.11 0.28
CA THR A 317 3.27 -10.07 0.62
C THR A 317 2.68 -9.16 1.71
N SER A 318 3.53 -8.46 2.47
CA SER A 318 3.07 -7.23 3.15
C SER A 318 2.66 -6.27 2.03
N ASN A 319 1.59 -5.50 2.17
CA ASN A 319 0.94 -4.88 1.01
C ASN A 319 0.39 -3.52 1.36
N ASP A 320 1.33 -2.59 1.44
CA ASP A 320 1.19 -1.35 2.17
C ASP A 320 1.86 -0.32 1.27
N PHE A 321 1.12 0.17 0.26
CA PHE A 321 1.67 1.17 -0.66
C PHE A 321 0.61 2.14 -1.15
N SER A 322 1.07 3.36 -1.43
CA SER A 322 0.27 4.44 -1.98
C SER A 322 0.74 4.84 -3.39
N ILE A 323 -0.16 5.42 -4.18
CA ILE A 323 0.15 5.86 -5.55
C ILE A 323 0.50 7.35 -5.53
N ALA A 324 1.79 7.66 -5.59
CA ALA A 324 2.28 9.04 -5.61
C ALA A 324 2.10 9.72 -6.98
N GLY A 325 2.26 8.99 -8.10
CA GLY A 325 2.05 9.59 -9.41
C GLY A 325 2.34 8.72 -10.62
N ILE A 326 1.98 9.23 -11.80
CA ILE A 326 2.08 8.53 -13.08
C ILE A 326 2.82 9.40 -14.09
N MET A 327 3.88 8.85 -14.68
CA MET A 327 4.67 9.48 -15.71
C MET A 327 4.14 9.12 -17.11
N ILE A 328 3.77 10.13 -17.89
CA ILE A 328 3.15 10.01 -19.21
C ILE A 328 3.99 10.70 -20.30
N SER A 329 4.28 10.01 -21.39
CA SER A 329 5.06 10.57 -22.47
C SER A 329 4.14 11.39 -23.37
N GLY A 330 4.14 12.70 -23.16
CA GLY A 330 3.54 13.69 -24.05
C GLY A 330 2.03 13.59 -24.25
N ALA A 331 1.30 14.45 -23.55
CA ALA A 331 0.29 15.28 -24.18
C ALA A 331 0.78 16.74 -24.06
N SER A 332 1.51 17.22 -25.06
CA SER A 332 1.71 18.66 -25.23
C SER A 332 0.48 19.22 -25.93
N GLN A 333 -0.29 20.00 -25.16
CA GLN A 333 -1.45 20.83 -25.52
C GLN A 333 -2.82 20.16 -25.53
#